data_AF-A0AAN6SSD2-F1
#
_entry.id   AF-A0AAN6SSD2-F1
#
_cell.length_a   1.000
_cell.length_b   1.000
_cell.length_c   1.000
_cell.angle_alpha   90.00
_cell.angle_beta   90.00
_cell.angle_gamma   90.00
#
_symmetry.space_group_name_H-M   'P 1'
#
loop_
_entity.id
_entity.type
_entity.pdbx_description
1 polymer ?
#
loop_
_entity_poly.entity_id
_entity_poly.type
_entity_poly.pdbx_seq_one_letter_code
_entity_poly.pdbx_strand_id
1 'polypeptide(L)'
;MSSTHSARSSRSSSPEPPDPMIAVAARLKELAHESQAARIAYPADKTEHHRLFCRAVHNVLSTELALFTFAQIVDGLPTLDVAWDRRIPDISVDDHPIEAHAELCPGVMKRTREIRQQLDLSILTFDPVLISAYSKAVLGSQAFQVRLIELVAVTVHQLGALLFNLDVCMHRGGRPDIDRVTQFEEPPLMPGWVEYPRRSPCIADIVGYWAEDRIFGGVAVFDRPAEARGPQQPPNVYFNSPRRVVTFRYTQLLDEQQQSMVDFFLSENSSEENCPLPVLTDKRNRVRVDFDKAIMHRMIHRDAWECMPPSEEALRLHNKRPQNEFDYPEHRDLLEAVNRQLGIPPPKRHGGAQNGGEIQSIGAQGSVPQDKSRGFTPGDRESQGSGDPTVGDGKDV
;
A
#
# COMPACT_ATOMS: atom_id res chain seq x y z
N MET A 1 -65.78 -17.91 -34.55
CA MET A 1 -66.00 -18.11 -33.10
C MET A 1 -65.21 -19.34 -32.65
N SER A 2 -64.02 -19.13 -32.08
CA SER A 2 -63.34 -20.11 -31.21
C SER A 2 -62.25 -19.34 -30.47
N SER A 3 -62.45 -19.20 -29.16
CA SER A 3 -61.55 -18.52 -28.24
C SER A 3 -60.86 -19.58 -27.40
N THR A 4 -59.54 -19.71 -27.51
CA THR A 4 -58.72 -20.48 -26.58
C THR A 4 -58.09 -19.52 -25.58
N HIS A 5 -58.58 -19.53 -24.35
CA HIS A 5 -57.95 -18.85 -23.22
C HIS A 5 -56.70 -19.62 -22.77
N SER A 6 -55.53 -18.99 -22.89
CA SER A 6 -54.33 -19.39 -22.17
C SER A 6 -54.09 -18.39 -21.04
N ALA A 7 -54.43 -18.79 -19.82
CA ALA A 7 -54.17 -18.01 -18.62
C ALA A 7 -52.67 -18.03 -18.31
N ARG A 8 -52.01 -16.87 -18.45
CA ARG A 8 -50.63 -16.67 -18.01
C ARG A 8 -50.68 -16.28 -16.54
N SER A 9 -50.34 -17.23 -15.67
CA SER A 9 -50.16 -17.02 -14.23
C SER A 9 -49.02 -16.03 -14.01
N SER A 10 -49.34 -14.85 -13.48
CA SER A 10 -48.39 -13.88 -12.97
C SER A 10 -47.79 -14.42 -11.66
N ARG A 11 -46.56 -14.95 -11.72
CA ARG A 11 -45.77 -15.21 -10.52
C ARG A 11 -45.44 -13.86 -9.88
N SER A 12 -46.08 -13.60 -8.76
CA SER A 12 -45.62 -12.66 -7.73
C SER A 12 -44.17 -12.99 -7.39
N SER A 13 -43.24 -12.12 -7.80
CA SER A 13 -41.86 -12.16 -7.36
C SER A 13 -41.82 -11.59 -5.94
N SER A 14 -41.86 -12.48 -4.94
CA SER A 14 -41.40 -12.12 -3.60
C SER A 14 -39.98 -11.57 -3.72
N PRO A 15 -39.63 -10.45 -3.03
CA PRO A 15 -38.27 -9.95 -3.04
C PRO A 15 -37.36 -11.06 -2.50
N GLU A 16 -36.33 -11.42 -3.27
CA GLU A 16 -35.29 -12.32 -2.78
C GLU A 16 -34.72 -11.75 -1.47
N PRO A 17 -34.47 -12.59 -0.46
CA PRO A 17 -33.84 -12.12 0.77
C PRO A 17 -32.51 -11.47 0.42
N PRO A 18 -32.13 -10.37 1.09
CA PRO A 18 -30.85 -9.72 0.85
C PRO A 18 -29.73 -10.75 1.01
N ASP A 19 -28.77 -10.73 0.08
CA ASP A 19 -27.61 -11.60 0.09
C ASP A 19 -27.01 -11.65 1.51
N PRO A 20 -26.83 -12.83 2.12
CA PRO A 20 -26.27 -12.96 3.47
C PRO A 20 -24.94 -12.22 3.63
N MET A 21 -24.17 -12.03 2.56
CA MET A 21 -22.93 -11.26 2.55
C MET A 21 -23.14 -9.77 2.80
N ILE A 22 -24.28 -9.19 2.38
CA ILE A 22 -24.64 -7.80 2.62
C ILE A 22 -24.93 -7.58 4.11
N ALA A 23 -25.64 -8.50 4.75
CA ALA A 23 -25.93 -8.43 6.19
C ALA A 23 -24.65 -8.56 7.04
N VAL A 24 -23.75 -9.48 6.68
CA VAL A 24 -22.44 -9.64 7.32
C VAL A 24 -21.61 -8.36 7.15
N ALA A 25 -21.54 -7.81 5.94
CA ALA A 25 -20.84 -6.56 5.66
C ALA A 25 -21.39 -5.38 6.48
N ALA A 26 -22.72 -5.26 6.61
CA ALA A 26 -23.33 -4.22 7.43
C ALA A 26 -22.97 -4.36 8.91
N ARG A 27 -23.00 -5.59 9.46
CA ARG A 27 -22.59 -5.84 10.84
C ARG A 27 -21.10 -5.55 11.07
N LEU A 28 -20.23 -5.90 10.12
CA LEU A 28 -18.79 -5.57 10.20
C LEU A 28 -18.55 -4.06 10.21
N LYS A 29 -19.32 -3.28 9.44
CA LYS A 29 -19.28 -1.81 9.46
C LYS A 29 -19.76 -1.23 10.79
N GLU A 30 -20.80 -1.79 11.40
CA GLU A 30 -21.27 -1.34 12.72
C GLU A 30 -20.21 -1.59 13.80
N LEU A 31 -19.67 -2.82 13.84
CA LEU A 31 -18.54 -3.17 14.71
C LEU A 31 -17.32 -2.28 14.46
N ALA A 32 -17.11 -1.82 13.23
CA ALA A 32 -16.06 -0.87 12.87
C ALA A 32 -16.20 0.44 13.63
N HIS A 33 -17.38 1.03 13.53
CA HIS A 33 -17.67 2.33 14.11
C HIS A 33 -17.62 2.24 15.64
N GLU A 34 -18.16 1.17 16.22
CA GLU A 34 -18.08 0.89 17.66
C GLU A 34 -16.62 0.75 18.12
N SER A 35 -15.82 -0.05 17.41
CA SER A 35 -14.40 -0.26 17.73
C SER A 35 -13.60 1.05 17.63
N GLN A 36 -13.82 1.85 16.60
CA GLN A 36 -13.16 3.14 16.41
C GLN A 36 -13.58 4.14 17.49
N ALA A 37 -14.86 4.20 17.83
CA ALA A 37 -15.38 5.08 18.88
C ALA A 37 -14.90 4.69 20.29
N ALA A 38 -14.58 3.42 20.50
CA ALA A 38 -14.06 2.91 21.78
C ALA A 38 -12.54 3.11 21.96
N ARG A 39 -11.82 3.62 20.95
CA ARG A 39 -10.37 3.85 21.05
C ARG A 39 -10.06 4.92 22.09
N ILE A 40 -8.94 4.71 22.78
CA ILE A 40 -8.48 5.61 23.86
C ILE A 40 -7.06 6.11 23.56
N ALA A 41 -6.71 7.28 24.07
CA ALA A 41 -5.33 7.75 24.03
C ALA A 41 -4.42 6.80 24.83
N TYR A 42 -3.17 6.63 24.37
CA TYR A 42 -2.19 5.88 25.16
C TYR A 42 -1.95 6.65 26.48
N PRO A 43 -2.09 6.01 27.67
CA PRO A 43 -1.90 6.69 28.94
C PRO A 43 -0.48 7.24 29.08
N ALA A 44 -0.34 8.55 29.32
CA ALA A 44 0.96 9.19 29.60
C ALA A 44 1.46 8.88 31.03
N ASP A 45 1.48 7.59 31.39
CA ASP A 45 1.69 7.07 32.74
C ASP A 45 3.17 6.95 33.15
N LYS A 46 4.09 7.36 32.26
CA LYS A 46 5.55 7.29 32.44
C LYS A 46 6.08 5.89 32.79
N THR A 47 5.33 4.85 32.43
CA THR A 47 5.80 3.46 32.52
C THR A 47 6.95 3.21 31.55
N GLU A 48 7.70 2.13 31.78
CA GLU A 48 8.75 1.71 30.85
C GLU A 48 8.18 1.37 29.47
N HIS A 49 7.03 0.67 29.44
CA HIS A 49 6.28 0.41 28.20
C HIS A 49 5.96 1.69 27.42
N HIS A 50 5.48 2.75 28.08
CA HIS A 50 5.22 4.03 27.43
C HIS A 50 6.50 4.65 26.86
N ARG A 51 7.61 4.64 27.63
CA ARG A 51 8.90 5.16 27.17
C ARG A 51 9.41 4.42 25.93
N LEU A 52 9.35 3.09 25.94
CA LEU A 52 9.81 2.25 24.83
C LEU A 52 8.93 2.41 23.59
N PHE A 53 7.62 2.58 23.77
CA PHE A 53 6.70 2.90 22.69
C PHE A 53 7.03 4.26 22.05
N CYS A 54 7.18 5.33 22.84
CA CYS A 54 7.55 6.64 22.32
C CYS A 54 8.91 6.61 21.62
N ARG A 55 9.90 5.90 22.19
CA ARG A 55 11.20 5.69 21.56
C ARG A 55 11.08 5.02 20.20
N ALA A 56 10.30 3.95 20.10
CA ALA A 56 10.07 3.24 18.86
C ALA A 56 9.48 4.15 17.78
N VAL A 57 8.45 4.92 18.12
CA VAL A 57 7.83 5.89 17.19
C VAL A 57 8.85 6.95 16.77
N HIS A 58 9.61 7.52 17.71
CA HIS A 58 10.64 8.50 17.38
C HIS A 58 11.74 7.94 16.47
N ASN A 59 12.16 6.70 16.66
CA ASN A 59 13.14 6.03 15.80
C ASN A 59 12.60 5.81 14.38
N VAL A 60 11.31 5.47 14.22
CA VAL A 60 10.71 5.37 12.88
C VAL A 60 10.60 6.75 12.23
N LEU A 61 10.10 7.75 12.95
CA LEU A 61 9.89 9.10 12.43
C LEU A 61 11.19 9.87 12.19
N SER A 62 12.30 9.48 12.80
CA SER A 62 13.61 10.09 12.55
C SER A 62 14.15 9.73 11.17
N THR A 63 13.68 8.64 10.56
CA THR A 63 14.16 8.17 9.26
C THR A 63 13.82 9.13 8.12
N GLU A 64 14.73 9.26 7.15
CA GLU A 64 14.53 10.00 5.90
C GLU A 64 13.39 9.39 5.08
N LEU A 65 13.22 8.06 5.13
CA LEU A 65 12.10 7.39 4.48
C LEU A 65 10.76 7.82 5.04
N ALA A 66 10.62 7.88 6.38
CA ALA A 66 9.39 8.37 7.00
C ALA A 66 9.17 9.86 6.70
N LEU A 67 10.23 10.68 6.80
CA LEU A 67 10.13 12.09 6.46
C LEU A 67 9.65 12.31 5.02
N PHE A 68 10.25 11.61 4.04
CA PHE A 68 9.89 11.70 2.63
C PHE A 68 8.48 11.17 2.35
N THR A 69 8.07 10.10 3.04
CA THR A 69 6.71 9.55 2.92
C THR A 69 5.67 10.55 3.40
N PHE A 70 5.83 11.11 4.61
CA PHE A 70 4.91 12.12 5.11
C PHE A 70 4.99 13.43 4.31
N ALA A 71 6.14 13.75 3.74
CA ALA A 71 6.30 14.90 2.86
C ALA A 71 5.43 14.80 1.60
N GLN A 72 5.30 13.63 0.98
CA GLN A 72 4.37 13.43 -0.15
C GLN A 72 2.90 13.65 0.25
N ILE A 73 2.51 13.30 1.48
CA ILE A 73 1.16 13.59 1.99
C ILE A 73 0.96 15.10 2.18
N VAL A 74 1.97 15.78 2.74
CA VAL A 74 1.96 17.25 2.90
C VAL A 74 2.02 17.96 1.55
N ASP A 75 2.69 17.39 0.55
CA ASP A 75 2.65 17.90 -0.82
C ASP A 75 1.24 17.79 -1.36
N GLY A 76 0.61 16.62 -1.20
CA GLY A 76 -0.73 16.30 -1.69
C GLY A 76 -0.72 15.27 -2.80
N LEU A 77 0.46 14.96 -3.36
CA LEU A 77 0.67 13.95 -4.40
C LEU A 77 1.92 13.09 -4.09
N PRO A 78 1.90 11.80 -4.42
CA PRO A 78 3.11 11.00 -4.44
C PRO A 78 4.04 11.47 -5.56
N THR A 79 5.34 11.25 -5.40
CA THR A 79 6.30 11.42 -6.52
C THR A 79 6.08 10.35 -7.58
N LEU A 80 6.50 10.63 -8.81
CA LEU A 80 6.38 9.74 -9.96
C LEU A 80 6.89 8.33 -9.66
N ASP A 81 8.13 8.22 -9.15
CA ASP A 81 8.75 6.93 -8.82
C ASP A 81 7.92 6.13 -7.80
N VAL A 82 7.33 6.82 -6.83
CA VAL A 82 6.50 6.18 -5.80
C VAL A 82 5.14 5.79 -6.34
N ALA A 83 4.55 6.58 -7.24
CA ALA A 83 3.30 6.24 -7.91
C ALA A 83 3.45 4.97 -8.78
N TRP A 84 4.59 4.83 -9.46
CA TRP A 84 4.93 3.68 -10.31
C TRP A 84 5.46 2.45 -9.56
N ASP A 85 5.86 2.58 -8.29
CA ASP A 85 6.23 1.43 -7.44
C ASP A 85 4.99 0.65 -6.97
N ARG A 86 4.23 0.15 -7.95
CA ARG A 86 3.06 -0.71 -7.75
C ARG A 86 3.11 -1.90 -8.70
N ARG A 87 2.60 -3.02 -8.23
CA ARG A 87 2.56 -4.28 -8.96
C ARG A 87 1.65 -4.25 -10.18
N ILE A 88 0.51 -3.62 -9.99
CA ILE A 88 -0.41 -3.26 -11.06
C ILE A 88 -0.56 -1.75 -10.88
N PRO A 89 0.20 -0.93 -11.62
CA PRO A 89 -0.08 0.48 -11.65
C PRO A 89 -1.47 0.64 -12.29
N ASP A 90 -2.39 1.32 -11.60
CA ASP A 90 -3.67 1.79 -12.17
C ASP A 90 -3.43 2.97 -13.13
N ILE A 91 -2.23 3.01 -13.70
CA ILE A 91 -1.66 4.02 -14.57
C ILE A 91 -1.00 3.21 -15.70
N SER A 92 -1.63 3.17 -16.85
CA SER A 92 -1.28 2.37 -18.02
C SER A 92 -0.97 3.24 -19.24
N VAL A 93 -1.05 4.57 -19.07
CA VAL A 93 -0.91 5.56 -20.13
C VAL A 93 0.25 6.50 -19.83
N ASP A 94 1.14 6.67 -20.82
CA ASP A 94 2.32 7.55 -20.79
C ASP A 94 1.98 9.06 -20.60
N ASP A 95 0.70 9.42 -20.57
CA ASP A 95 0.19 10.80 -20.42
C ASP A 95 -0.49 11.05 -19.05
N HIS A 96 -0.34 10.17 -18.06
CA HIS A 96 -0.95 10.40 -16.75
C HIS A 96 -0.38 11.68 -16.10
N PRO A 97 -1.20 12.58 -15.54
CA PRO A 97 -0.70 13.86 -15.01
C PRO A 97 0.36 13.73 -13.90
N ILE A 98 0.45 12.57 -13.25
CA ILE A 98 1.50 12.26 -12.27
C ILE A 98 2.92 12.28 -12.88
N GLU A 99 3.06 12.06 -14.19
CA GLU A 99 4.34 12.13 -14.92
C GLU A 99 5.06 13.46 -14.71
N ALA A 100 4.32 14.54 -14.46
CA ALA A 100 4.89 15.86 -14.18
C ALA A 100 5.39 16.02 -12.73
N HIS A 101 5.06 15.10 -11.81
CA HIS A 101 5.36 15.19 -10.38
C HIS A 101 6.57 14.33 -9.99
N ALA A 102 7.72 14.59 -10.63
CA ALA A 102 8.96 13.84 -10.37
C ALA A 102 9.58 14.14 -8.99
N GLU A 103 9.45 15.37 -8.51
CA GLU A 103 10.04 15.84 -7.25
C GLU A 103 8.97 16.51 -6.39
N LEU A 104 9.22 16.53 -5.07
CA LEU A 104 8.38 17.25 -4.12
C LEU A 104 8.40 18.76 -4.39
N CYS A 105 7.27 19.43 -4.14
CA CYS A 105 7.19 20.87 -4.23
C CYS A 105 8.17 21.57 -3.27
N PRO A 106 8.75 22.73 -3.66
CA PRO A 106 9.69 23.45 -2.80
C PRO A 106 9.10 23.83 -1.45
N GLY A 107 9.84 23.55 -0.38
CA GLY A 107 9.44 23.88 1.00
C GLY A 107 8.68 22.78 1.73
N VAL A 108 8.13 21.78 1.02
CA VAL A 108 7.39 20.66 1.63
C VAL A 108 8.23 19.93 2.67
N MET A 109 9.45 19.51 2.32
CA MET A 109 10.36 18.83 3.26
C MET A 109 10.66 19.65 4.52
N LYS A 110 10.75 20.99 4.39
CA LYS A 110 10.95 21.86 5.56
C LYS A 110 9.70 21.87 6.43
N ARG A 111 8.52 22.02 5.81
CA ARG A 111 7.24 22.01 6.52
C ARG A 111 7.00 20.69 7.26
N THR A 112 7.28 19.56 6.62
CA THR A 112 7.12 18.24 7.25
C THR A 112 8.04 18.08 8.46
N ARG A 113 9.27 18.61 8.41
CA ARG A 113 10.17 18.62 9.60
C ARG A 113 9.60 19.47 10.74
N GLU A 114 9.01 20.62 10.44
CA GLU A 114 8.36 21.48 11.46
C GLU A 114 7.17 20.76 12.10
N ILE A 115 6.33 20.09 11.30
CA ILE A 115 5.19 19.30 11.81
C ILE A 115 5.71 18.16 12.69
N ARG A 116 6.74 17.42 12.25
CA ARG A 116 7.36 16.34 13.03
C ARG A 116 7.87 16.83 14.40
N GLN A 117 8.46 18.02 14.46
CA GLN A 117 8.97 18.59 15.72
C GLN A 117 7.87 18.98 16.71
N GLN A 118 6.67 19.28 16.21
CA GLN A 118 5.50 19.66 17.01
C GLN A 118 4.57 18.49 17.30
N LEU A 119 4.92 17.28 16.84
CA LEU A 119 4.07 16.11 16.98
C LEU A 119 3.93 15.73 18.45
N ASP A 120 2.68 15.73 18.92
CA ASP A 120 2.30 15.16 20.20
C ASP A 120 1.60 13.81 19.97
N LEU A 121 2.18 12.73 20.49
CA LEU A 121 1.61 11.38 20.36
C LEU A 121 0.34 11.20 21.20
N SER A 122 0.04 12.11 22.13
CA SER A 122 -1.17 12.04 22.97
C SER A 122 -2.48 12.20 22.18
N ILE A 123 -2.41 12.76 20.97
CA ILE A 123 -3.56 12.92 20.06
C ILE A 123 -4.01 11.60 19.42
N LEU A 124 -3.15 10.57 19.46
CA LEU A 124 -3.39 9.29 18.81
C LEU A 124 -4.22 8.39 19.71
N THR A 125 -5.08 7.56 19.09
CA THR A 125 -5.98 6.67 19.82
C THR A 125 -5.78 5.23 19.40
N PHE A 126 -5.86 4.31 20.35
CA PHE A 126 -5.58 2.89 20.14
C PHE A 126 -6.70 2.03 20.72
N ASP A 127 -6.77 0.78 20.28
CA ASP A 127 -7.64 -0.21 20.89
C ASP A 127 -7.24 -0.39 22.38
N PRO A 128 -8.17 -0.20 23.33
CA PRO A 128 -7.89 -0.43 24.76
C PRO A 128 -7.41 -1.86 25.05
N VAL A 129 -7.84 -2.86 24.28
CA VAL A 129 -7.37 -4.24 24.41
C VAL A 129 -5.89 -4.34 24.04
N LEU A 130 -5.47 -3.69 22.96
CA LEU A 130 -4.07 -3.62 22.54
C LEU A 130 -3.19 -2.93 23.58
N ILE A 131 -3.61 -1.76 24.10
CA ILE A 131 -2.87 -1.06 25.17
C ILE A 131 -2.75 -1.94 26.41
N SER A 132 -3.85 -2.61 26.81
CA SER A 132 -3.83 -3.49 27.97
C SER A 132 -2.92 -4.70 27.76
N ALA A 133 -2.92 -5.29 26.57
CA ALA A 133 -2.07 -6.42 26.23
C ALA A 133 -0.59 -6.03 26.21
N TYR A 134 -0.26 -4.87 25.63
CA TYR A 134 1.11 -4.35 25.61
C TYR A 134 1.64 -4.06 27.03
N SER A 135 0.87 -3.34 27.85
CA SER A 135 1.27 -2.96 29.22
C SER A 135 1.42 -4.17 30.17
N LYS A 136 0.69 -5.26 29.93
CA LYS A 136 0.80 -6.51 30.69
C LYS A 136 1.89 -7.46 30.17
N ALA A 137 2.39 -7.24 28.95
CA ALA A 137 3.41 -8.11 28.37
C ALA A 137 4.76 -7.91 29.09
N VAL A 138 5.45 -9.03 29.35
CA VAL A 138 6.81 -9.00 29.93
C VAL A 138 7.75 -8.34 28.92
N LEU A 139 8.53 -7.34 29.36
CA LEU A 139 9.49 -6.65 28.50
C LEU A 139 10.46 -7.65 27.85
N GLY A 140 10.71 -7.47 26.56
CA GLY A 140 11.55 -8.36 25.75
C GLY A 140 10.90 -9.69 25.35
N SER A 141 9.72 -10.05 25.87
CA SER A 141 8.99 -11.22 25.40
C SER A 141 8.46 -11.03 23.98
N GLN A 142 8.24 -12.13 23.26
CA GLN A 142 7.64 -12.09 21.92
C GLN A 142 6.27 -11.38 21.91
N ALA A 143 5.47 -11.54 22.98
CA ALA A 143 4.21 -10.81 23.13
C ALA A 143 4.43 -9.29 23.20
N PHE A 144 5.40 -8.83 23.98
CA PHE A 144 5.76 -7.41 24.04
C PHE A 144 6.21 -6.89 22.66
N GLN A 145 7.08 -7.64 21.99
CA GLN A 145 7.64 -7.28 20.68
C GLN A 145 6.55 -7.10 19.62
N VAL A 146 5.66 -8.08 19.49
CA VAL A 146 4.57 -8.05 18.50
C VAL A 146 3.61 -6.90 18.78
N ARG A 147 3.24 -6.67 20.05
CA ARG A 147 2.36 -5.55 20.40
C ARG A 147 3.02 -4.19 20.20
N LEU A 148 4.34 -4.09 20.37
CA LEU A 148 5.09 -2.89 20.02
C LEU A 148 5.04 -2.62 18.52
N ILE A 149 5.27 -3.65 17.68
CA ILE A 149 5.14 -3.53 16.21
C ILE A 149 3.73 -3.06 15.84
N GLU A 150 2.70 -3.64 16.44
CA GLU A 150 1.31 -3.27 16.21
C GLU A 150 1.01 -1.80 16.57
N LEU A 151 1.43 -1.34 17.75
CA LEU A 151 1.25 0.05 18.18
C LEU A 151 1.98 1.04 17.27
N VAL A 152 3.20 0.70 16.83
CA VAL A 152 4.02 1.54 15.96
C VAL A 152 3.41 1.62 14.55
N ALA A 153 2.92 0.50 14.00
CA ALA A 153 2.21 0.47 12.72
C ALA A 153 0.93 1.32 12.76
N VAL A 154 0.11 1.13 13.81
CA VAL A 154 -1.11 1.92 14.05
C VAL A 154 -0.81 3.41 14.19
N THR A 155 0.32 3.76 14.80
CA THR A 155 0.77 5.16 14.94
C THR A 155 1.07 5.76 13.58
N VAL A 156 1.90 5.11 12.76
CA VAL A 156 2.24 5.60 11.40
C VAL A 156 0.99 5.74 10.53
N HIS A 157 0.08 4.76 10.57
CA HIS A 157 -1.20 4.82 9.88
C HIS A 157 -2.00 6.06 10.29
N GLN A 158 -2.20 6.26 11.60
CA GLN A 158 -2.96 7.41 12.11
C GLN A 158 -2.30 8.73 11.75
N LEU A 159 -0.97 8.85 11.79
CA LEU A 159 -0.28 10.06 11.38
C LEU A 159 -0.53 10.39 9.90
N GLY A 160 -0.49 9.38 9.02
CA GLY A 160 -0.81 9.57 7.61
C GLY A 160 -2.24 10.07 7.41
N ALA A 161 -3.21 9.42 8.07
CA ALA A 161 -4.61 9.81 8.02
C ALA A 161 -4.87 11.21 8.61
N LEU A 162 -4.21 11.55 9.72
CA LEU A 162 -4.32 12.86 10.38
C LEU A 162 -3.77 13.98 9.50
N LEU A 163 -2.57 13.79 8.92
CA LEU A 163 -1.98 14.79 8.01
C LEU A 163 -2.89 15.07 6.81
N PHE A 164 -3.47 14.02 6.24
CA PHE A 164 -4.44 14.16 5.16
C PHE A 164 -5.69 14.95 5.59
N ASN A 165 -6.26 14.62 6.75
CA ASN A 165 -7.47 15.29 7.26
C ASN A 165 -7.24 16.74 7.71
N LEU A 166 -6.02 17.09 8.11
CA LEU A 166 -5.65 18.47 8.45
C LEU A 166 -5.53 19.37 7.21
N ASP A 167 -5.58 18.79 6.00
CA ASP A 167 -5.51 19.48 4.71
C ASP A 167 -4.31 20.45 4.63
N VAL A 168 -3.16 20.00 5.13
CA VAL A 168 -1.89 20.76 5.12
C VAL A 168 -1.21 20.79 3.74
N CYS A 169 -1.97 20.48 2.69
CA CYS A 169 -1.52 20.32 1.31
C CYS A 169 -0.78 21.57 0.79
N MET A 170 0.41 21.37 0.24
CA MET A 170 1.29 22.44 -0.25
C MET A 170 1.53 22.39 -1.77
N HIS A 171 0.85 21.48 -2.49
CA HIS A 171 1.06 21.28 -3.93
C HIS A 171 0.99 22.59 -4.70
N ARG A 172 2.03 22.87 -5.51
CA ARG A 172 2.12 24.13 -6.27
C ARG A 172 0.98 24.29 -7.29
N GLY A 173 0.55 23.18 -7.90
CA GLY A 173 -0.58 23.16 -8.83
C GLY A 173 -1.94 23.36 -8.14
N GLY A 174 -1.95 23.36 -6.80
CA GLY A 174 -3.15 23.44 -5.99
C GLY A 174 -4.11 22.28 -6.22
N ARG A 175 -5.35 22.46 -5.76
CA ARG A 175 -6.39 21.44 -5.88
C ARG A 175 -6.70 21.01 -7.32
N PRO A 176 -6.72 21.92 -8.33
CA PRO A 176 -7.02 21.50 -9.71
C PRO A 176 -6.05 20.46 -10.27
N ASP A 177 -4.76 20.55 -9.91
CA ASP A 177 -3.75 19.61 -10.39
C ASP A 177 -3.86 18.26 -9.67
N ILE A 178 -4.14 18.29 -8.37
CA ILE A 178 -4.44 17.08 -7.59
C ILE A 178 -5.70 16.38 -8.13
N ASP A 179 -6.74 17.14 -8.45
CA ASP A 179 -7.97 16.60 -9.01
C ASP A 179 -7.72 15.97 -10.39
N ARG A 180 -6.87 16.56 -11.23
CA ARG A 180 -6.48 15.97 -12.52
C ARG A 180 -5.79 14.62 -12.37
N VAL A 181 -4.92 14.48 -11.38
CA VAL A 181 -4.23 13.21 -11.08
C VAL A 181 -5.21 12.19 -10.51
N THR A 182 -6.03 12.58 -9.52
CA THR A 182 -6.86 11.66 -8.73
C THR A 182 -8.17 11.26 -9.42
N GLN A 183 -8.64 12.07 -10.35
CA GLN A 183 -9.85 11.83 -11.15
C GLN A 183 -9.50 11.43 -12.59
N PHE A 184 -8.24 11.08 -12.86
CA PHE A 184 -7.85 10.59 -14.17
C PHE A 184 -8.58 9.28 -14.47
N GLU A 185 -9.38 9.29 -15.56
CA GLU A 185 -10.04 8.10 -16.07
C GLU A 185 -9.23 7.55 -17.23
N GLU A 186 -8.75 6.31 -17.09
CA GLU A 186 -8.11 5.63 -18.20
C GLU A 186 -9.11 5.29 -19.31
N PRO A 187 -8.72 5.44 -20.58
CA PRO A 187 -9.47 4.85 -21.69
C PRO A 187 -9.63 3.34 -21.45
N PRO A 188 -10.83 2.76 -21.57
CA PRO A 188 -11.06 1.37 -21.22
C PRO A 188 -10.26 0.43 -22.13
N LEU A 189 -9.16 -0.12 -21.63
CA LEU A 189 -8.31 -1.02 -22.41
C LEU A 189 -8.86 -2.46 -22.47
N MET A 190 -9.69 -2.88 -21.50
CA MET A 190 -10.35 -4.20 -21.50
C MET A 190 -11.59 -4.21 -20.57
N PRO A 191 -12.76 -4.75 -20.98
CA PRO A 191 -13.87 -4.98 -20.07
C PRO A 191 -13.59 -6.17 -19.15
N GLY A 192 -13.59 -5.97 -17.83
CA GLY A 192 -13.61 -7.05 -16.84
C GLY A 192 -12.45 -7.13 -15.85
N TRP A 193 -11.53 -6.16 -15.85
CA TRP A 193 -10.60 -6.00 -14.72
C TRP A 193 -11.32 -5.22 -13.61
N VAL A 194 -12.15 -5.96 -12.87
CA VAL A 194 -12.97 -5.44 -11.78
C VAL A 194 -12.08 -4.86 -10.70
N GLU A 195 -12.41 -3.63 -10.30
CA GLU A 195 -12.07 -2.98 -9.04
C GLU A 195 -11.69 -4.00 -7.96
N TYR A 196 -10.46 -3.92 -7.47
CA TYR A 196 -10.20 -4.42 -6.13
C TYR A 196 -11.15 -3.66 -5.20
N PRO A 197 -11.97 -4.33 -4.38
CA PRO A 197 -12.87 -3.61 -3.49
C PRO A 197 -12.00 -2.69 -2.62
N ARG A 198 -12.24 -1.38 -2.75
CA ARG A 198 -11.66 -0.36 -1.88
C ARG A 198 -12.06 -0.73 -0.46
N ARG A 199 -11.13 -1.31 0.30
CA ARG A 199 -11.38 -1.93 1.60
C ARG A 199 -11.24 -0.99 2.79
N SER A 200 -11.31 0.30 2.53
CA SER A 200 -11.24 1.31 3.55
C SER A 200 -12.52 2.16 3.51
N PRO A 201 -13.19 2.40 4.66
CA PRO A 201 -14.41 3.20 4.72
C PRO A 201 -14.14 4.67 4.40
N CYS A 202 -12.89 5.15 4.50
CA CYS A 202 -12.53 6.53 4.16
C CYS A 202 -11.17 6.64 3.42
N ILE A 203 -11.01 7.75 2.67
CA ILE A 203 -9.78 8.06 1.93
C ILE A 203 -8.59 8.28 2.88
N ALA A 204 -8.81 8.88 4.04
CA ALA A 204 -7.75 9.14 5.01
C ALA A 204 -7.08 7.84 5.49
N ASP A 205 -7.86 6.79 5.71
CA ASP A 205 -7.33 5.47 6.06
C ASP A 205 -6.52 4.85 4.91
N ILE A 206 -6.90 5.09 3.64
CA ILE A 206 -6.08 4.66 2.48
C ILE A 206 -4.71 5.35 2.52
N VAL A 207 -4.68 6.64 2.85
CA VAL A 207 -3.43 7.39 3.01
C VAL A 207 -2.61 6.86 4.19
N GLY A 208 -3.27 6.48 5.29
CA GLY A 208 -2.64 5.80 6.43
C GLY A 208 -1.96 4.49 6.04
N TYR A 209 -2.68 3.59 5.35
CA TYR A 209 -2.11 2.33 4.85
C TYR A 209 -0.99 2.55 3.83
N TRP A 210 -1.12 3.57 2.99
CA TRP A 210 -0.07 3.92 2.05
C TRP A 210 1.20 4.36 2.79
N ALA A 211 1.08 5.22 3.81
CA ALA A 211 2.23 5.62 4.62
C ALA A 211 2.90 4.42 5.30
N GLU A 212 2.09 3.52 5.85
CA GLU A 212 2.54 2.28 6.46
C GLU A 212 3.29 1.37 5.47
N ASP A 213 2.73 1.14 4.29
CA ASP A 213 3.41 0.37 3.23
C ASP A 213 4.73 1.03 2.83
N ARG A 214 4.75 2.35 2.63
CA ARG A 214 5.97 3.08 2.23
C ARG A 214 7.08 2.99 3.27
N ILE A 215 6.73 3.10 4.55
CA ILE A 215 7.68 3.12 5.65
C ILE A 215 8.11 1.71 6.03
N PHE A 216 7.18 0.79 6.27
CA PHE A 216 7.52 -0.55 6.75
C PHE A 216 7.82 -1.54 5.63
N GLY A 217 7.39 -1.29 4.40
CA GLY A 217 7.47 -2.28 3.30
C GLY A 217 6.23 -3.13 3.14
N GLY A 218 5.16 -2.82 3.88
CA GLY A 218 3.84 -3.43 3.79
C GLY A 218 2.93 -2.96 4.91
N VAL A 219 1.62 -3.13 4.71
CA VAL A 219 0.61 -2.96 5.77
C VAL A 219 0.72 -4.15 6.73
N ALA A 220 0.94 -3.85 8.00
CA ALA A 220 1.05 -4.80 9.10
C ALA A 220 -0.33 -5.28 9.57
N VAL A 221 -0.52 -6.60 9.53
CA VAL A 221 -1.71 -7.27 10.04
C VAL A 221 -1.30 -8.50 10.86
N PHE A 222 -2.23 -9.02 11.66
CA PHE A 222 -1.92 -9.97 12.73
C PHE A 222 -2.84 -11.20 12.67
N ASP A 223 -2.29 -12.39 12.94
CA ASP A 223 -3.07 -13.65 13.09
C ASP A 223 -3.87 -13.60 14.40
N ARG A 224 -5.08 -13.01 14.36
CA ARG A 224 -5.92 -12.84 15.55
C ARG A 224 -6.30 -14.16 16.22
N PRO A 225 -6.56 -15.28 15.51
CA PRO A 225 -6.79 -16.58 16.15
C PRO A 225 -5.62 -17.10 16.97
N ALA A 226 -4.37 -16.74 16.65
CA ALA A 226 -3.23 -17.08 17.50
C ALA A 226 -3.35 -16.46 18.90
N GLU A 227 -3.86 -15.23 18.98
CA GLU A 227 -4.08 -14.56 20.26
C GLU A 227 -5.07 -15.33 21.15
N ALA A 228 -6.10 -15.94 20.54
CA ALA A 228 -7.09 -16.75 21.24
C ALA A 228 -6.53 -18.09 21.76
N ARG A 229 -5.40 -18.57 21.23
CA ARG A 229 -4.72 -19.80 21.68
C ARG A 229 -3.90 -19.60 22.97
N GLY A 230 -3.75 -18.35 23.42
CA GLY A 230 -3.19 -17.99 24.72
C GLY A 230 -1.93 -17.13 24.63
N PRO A 231 -1.51 -16.50 25.75
CA PRO A 231 -0.43 -15.50 25.77
C PRO A 231 0.96 -16.05 25.43
N GLN A 232 1.13 -17.37 25.37
CA GLN A 232 2.39 -18.01 24.96
C GLN A 232 2.55 -18.13 23.44
N GLN A 233 1.52 -17.82 22.65
CA GLN A 233 1.57 -17.81 21.19
C GLN A 233 1.09 -16.43 20.70
N PRO A 234 1.94 -15.39 20.81
CA PRO A 234 1.59 -14.09 20.26
C PRO A 234 1.33 -14.19 18.76
N PRO A 235 0.52 -13.29 18.20
CA PRO A 235 0.14 -13.37 16.80
C PRO A 235 1.36 -13.17 15.93
N ASN A 236 1.43 -13.89 14.82
CA ASN A 236 2.46 -13.63 13.82
C ASN A 236 2.15 -12.31 13.09
N VAL A 237 3.21 -11.58 12.74
CA VAL A 237 3.12 -10.35 11.93
C VAL A 237 3.15 -10.73 10.46
N TYR A 238 2.18 -10.22 9.70
CA TYR A 238 2.11 -10.36 8.26
C TYR A 238 2.13 -8.99 7.59
N PHE A 239 2.84 -8.89 6.48
CA PHE A 239 2.81 -7.72 5.61
C PHE A 239 2.01 -7.99 4.34
N ASN A 240 1.23 -7.00 3.94
CA ASN A 240 0.62 -6.92 2.61
C ASN A 240 1.17 -5.68 1.89
N SER A 241 1.84 -5.88 0.76
CA SER A 241 2.43 -4.79 -0.01
C SER A 241 1.95 -4.83 -1.47
N PRO A 242 1.46 -3.70 -2.01
CA PRO A 242 1.13 -3.58 -3.43
C PRO A 242 2.35 -3.25 -4.30
N ARG A 243 3.57 -3.24 -3.76
CA ARG A 243 4.80 -2.82 -4.48
C ARG A 243 5.16 -3.72 -5.65
N ARG A 244 5.87 -3.15 -6.63
CA ARG A 244 6.11 -3.77 -7.94
C ARG A 244 6.79 -5.14 -7.88
N VAL A 245 7.79 -5.27 -7.01
CA VAL A 245 8.66 -6.44 -6.92
C VAL A 245 8.38 -7.29 -5.67
N VAL A 246 7.19 -7.15 -5.08
CA VAL A 246 6.77 -7.90 -3.89
C VAL A 246 5.51 -8.72 -4.20
N THR A 247 5.33 -9.81 -3.47
CA THR A 247 4.11 -10.64 -3.56
C THR A 247 2.88 -9.85 -3.14
N PHE A 248 1.77 -10.02 -3.86
CA PHE A 248 0.47 -9.42 -3.48
C PHE A 248 -0.23 -10.17 -2.34
N ARG A 249 0.30 -11.32 -1.93
CA ARG A 249 -0.24 -12.16 -0.85
C ARG A 249 0.21 -11.63 0.51
N TYR A 250 -0.64 -11.79 1.52
CA TYR A 250 -0.24 -11.57 2.91
C TYR A 250 0.91 -12.49 3.25
N THR A 251 2.01 -11.92 3.73
CA THR A 251 3.25 -12.65 3.87
C THR A 251 3.75 -12.54 5.29
N GLN A 252 3.91 -13.68 5.96
CA GLN A 252 4.42 -13.71 7.32
C GLN A 252 5.86 -13.21 7.35
N LEU A 253 6.18 -12.30 8.27
CA LEU A 253 7.54 -11.89 8.51
C LEU A 253 8.34 -13.01 9.18
N LEU A 254 9.60 -13.15 8.78
CA LEU A 254 10.55 -14.03 9.44
C LEU A 254 10.85 -13.53 10.85
N ASP A 255 11.24 -14.43 11.75
CA ASP A 255 11.61 -14.07 13.12
C ASP A 255 12.78 -13.06 13.13
N GLU A 256 13.75 -13.23 12.23
CA GLU A 256 14.88 -12.29 12.12
C GLU A 256 14.44 -10.90 11.60
N GLN A 257 13.42 -10.85 10.73
CA GLN A 257 12.87 -9.58 10.24
C GLN A 257 12.13 -8.85 11.35
N GLN A 258 11.29 -9.57 12.12
CA GLN A 258 10.59 -9.00 13.28
C GLN A 258 11.57 -8.54 14.35
N GLN A 259 12.58 -9.35 14.67
CA GLN A 259 13.59 -9.01 15.67
C GLN A 259 14.41 -7.79 15.25
N SER A 260 14.82 -7.70 13.98
CA SER A 260 15.56 -6.54 13.47
C SER A 260 14.75 -5.24 13.57
N MET A 261 13.44 -5.29 13.29
CA MET A 261 12.54 -4.14 13.51
C MET A 261 12.49 -3.74 14.99
N VAL A 262 12.33 -4.70 15.90
CA VAL A 262 12.27 -4.45 17.34
C VAL A 262 13.59 -3.88 17.85
N ASP A 263 14.72 -4.42 17.42
CA ASP A 263 16.04 -3.94 17.81
C ASP A 263 16.23 -2.48 17.40
N PHE A 264 15.80 -2.13 16.19
CA PHE A 264 15.77 -0.75 15.73
C PHE A 264 14.81 0.14 16.54
N PHE A 265 13.59 -0.34 16.83
CA PHE A 265 12.60 0.38 17.63
C PHE A 265 13.11 0.70 19.04
N LEU A 266 13.85 -0.22 19.66
CA LEU A 266 14.33 -0.08 21.03
C LEU A 266 15.70 0.60 21.14
N SER A 267 16.42 0.74 20.02
CA SER A 267 17.76 1.33 19.98
C SER A 267 17.80 2.75 20.56
N GLU A 268 18.81 3.01 21.39
CA GLU A 268 19.07 4.35 21.94
C GLU A 268 19.80 5.26 20.96
N ASN A 269 20.55 4.66 20.03
CA ASN A 269 21.34 5.34 19.02
C ASN A 269 20.92 4.82 17.64
N SER A 270 19.66 5.07 17.27
CA SER A 270 19.17 4.75 15.93
C SER A 270 19.89 5.62 14.89
N SER A 271 20.28 5.00 13.78
CA SER A 271 20.87 5.66 12.62
C SER A 271 20.28 5.07 11.34
N GLU A 272 20.36 5.83 10.25
CA GLU A 272 19.91 5.34 8.92
C GLU A 272 20.65 4.06 8.50
N GLU A 273 21.94 3.96 8.84
CA GLU A 273 22.77 2.80 8.48
C GLU A 273 22.28 1.49 9.12
N ASN A 274 21.65 1.59 10.30
CA ASN A 274 21.14 0.44 11.04
C ASN A 274 19.61 0.29 10.92
N CYS A 275 18.97 1.08 10.05
CA CYS A 275 17.53 1.04 9.85
C CYS A 275 17.15 -0.18 8.98
N PRO A 276 16.30 -1.10 9.48
CA PRO A 276 15.86 -2.26 8.69
C PRO A 276 14.68 -1.94 7.78
N LEU A 277 14.20 -0.69 7.79
CA LEU A 277 13.00 -0.28 7.06
C LEU A 277 13.36 0.28 5.67
N PRO A 278 12.59 -0.05 4.62
CA PRO A 278 11.42 -0.92 4.62
C PRO A 278 11.82 -2.41 4.61
N VAL A 279 11.08 -3.25 5.32
CA VAL A 279 11.23 -4.71 5.27
C VAL A 279 10.48 -5.25 4.07
N LEU A 280 11.20 -5.48 2.97
CA LEU A 280 10.63 -6.08 1.76
C LEU A 280 10.62 -7.61 1.90
N THR A 281 9.44 -8.21 1.75
CA THR A 281 9.29 -9.67 1.76
C THR A 281 9.82 -10.28 0.47
N ASP A 282 10.47 -11.43 0.59
CA ASP A 282 11.09 -12.10 -0.55
C ASP A 282 10.72 -13.59 -0.62
N LYS A 283 11.45 -14.34 -1.45
CA LYS A 283 11.24 -15.79 -1.60
C LYS A 283 11.46 -16.57 -0.30
N ARG A 284 12.23 -16.08 0.67
CA ARG A 284 12.43 -16.74 1.98
C ARG A 284 11.15 -16.71 2.82
N ASN A 285 10.30 -15.70 2.66
CA ASN A 285 9.00 -15.64 3.30
C ASN A 285 8.03 -16.63 2.62
N ARG A 286 8.06 -17.89 3.07
CA ARG A 286 7.26 -18.98 2.47
C ARG A 286 5.81 -19.02 2.93
N VAL A 287 5.52 -18.56 4.15
CA VAL A 287 4.14 -18.55 4.67
C VAL A 287 3.40 -17.37 4.08
N ARG A 288 2.57 -17.68 3.07
CA ARG A 288 1.80 -16.70 2.31
C ARG A 288 0.35 -17.09 2.26
N VAL A 289 -0.52 -16.09 2.37
CA VAL A 289 -1.95 -16.30 2.38
C VAL A 289 -2.58 -15.38 1.34
N ASP A 290 -3.40 -15.96 0.47
CA ASP A 290 -4.17 -15.19 -0.49
C ASP A 290 -5.07 -14.19 0.25
N PHE A 291 -5.27 -13.03 -0.35
CA PHE A 291 -6.02 -11.94 0.27
C PHE A 291 -7.40 -12.40 0.79
N ASP A 292 -8.13 -13.16 -0.03
CA ASP A 292 -9.48 -13.64 0.27
C ASP A 292 -9.49 -14.63 1.44
N LYS A 293 -8.46 -15.46 1.54
CA LYS A 293 -8.31 -16.46 2.61
C LYS A 293 -7.78 -15.86 3.90
N ALA A 294 -6.91 -14.87 3.81
CA ALA A 294 -6.29 -14.21 4.96
C ALA A 294 -7.37 -13.70 5.91
N ILE A 295 -8.36 -13.02 5.34
CA ILE A 295 -9.45 -12.44 6.10
C ILE A 295 -10.50 -13.48 6.48
N MET A 296 -11.08 -14.18 5.49
CA MET A 296 -12.27 -15.00 5.72
C MET A 296 -12.01 -16.33 6.43
N HIS A 297 -10.81 -16.90 6.26
CA HIS A 297 -10.50 -18.24 6.75
C HIS A 297 -9.43 -18.24 7.83
N ARG A 298 -8.52 -17.27 7.81
CA ARG A 298 -7.40 -17.18 8.75
C ARG A 298 -7.57 -16.06 9.76
N MET A 299 -8.55 -15.16 9.59
CA MET A 299 -8.77 -13.99 10.47
C MET A 299 -7.47 -13.19 10.70
N ILE A 300 -6.68 -13.05 9.63
CA ILE A 300 -5.46 -12.26 9.58
C ILE A 300 -5.89 -10.84 9.19
N HIS A 301 -5.95 -9.96 10.18
CA HIS A 301 -6.35 -8.57 10.01
C HIS A 301 -5.81 -7.72 11.16
N ARG A 302 -5.71 -6.41 10.96
CA ARG A 302 -5.47 -5.51 12.08
C ARG A 302 -6.82 -5.17 12.70
N ASP A 303 -7.67 -4.45 12.00
CA ASP A 303 -9.01 -4.15 12.48
C ASP A 303 -10.06 -5.03 11.77
N ALA A 304 -11.06 -5.53 12.52
CA ALA A 304 -12.07 -6.46 11.99
C ALA A 304 -12.93 -5.85 10.87
N TRP A 305 -12.86 -4.55 10.64
CA TRP A 305 -13.62 -3.82 9.64
C TRP A 305 -12.86 -3.55 8.34
N GLU A 306 -11.54 -3.76 8.32
CA GLU A 306 -10.71 -3.84 7.10
C GLU A 306 -11.13 -5.02 6.20
N CYS A 307 -12.06 -5.83 6.72
CA CYS A 307 -12.39 -7.18 6.32
C CYS A 307 -13.70 -7.30 5.54
N MET A 308 -13.99 -6.34 4.65
CA MET A 308 -15.15 -6.51 3.76
C MET A 308 -14.96 -7.79 2.93
N PRO A 309 -15.86 -8.78 3.06
CA PRO A 309 -15.72 -10.02 2.36
C PRO A 309 -15.75 -9.77 0.84
N PRO A 310 -14.90 -10.45 0.06
CA PRO A 310 -14.96 -10.34 -1.40
C PRO A 310 -16.33 -10.82 -1.90
N SER A 311 -16.84 -10.20 -2.97
CA SER A 311 -18.02 -10.72 -3.67
C SER A 311 -17.73 -12.09 -4.28
N GLU A 312 -18.78 -12.88 -4.52
CA GLU A 312 -18.64 -14.18 -5.18
C GLU A 312 -17.97 -14.06 -6.56
N GLU A 313 -18.29 -13.00 -7.31
CA GLU A 313 -17.63 -12.70 -8.57
C GLU A 313 -16.13 -12.42 -8.40
N ALA A 314 -15.76 -11.62 -7.40
CA ALA A 314 -14.35 -11.33 -7.11
C ALA A 314 -13.58 -12.61 -6.73
N LEU A 315 -14.18 -13.49 -5.93
CA LEU A 315 -13.61 -14.81 -5.60
C LEU A 315 -13.45 -15.68 -6.85
N ARG A 316 -14.47 -15.72 -7.72
CA ARG A 316 -14.42 -16.51 -8.97
C ARG A 316 -13.32 -16.01 -9.91
N LEU A 317 -13.17 -14.69 -10.04
CA LEU A 317 -12.10 -14.09 -10.85
C LEU A 317 -10.73 -14.38 -10.24
N HIS A 318 -10.60 -14.24 -8.92
CA HIS A 318 -9.34 -14.51 -8.21
C HIS A 318 -8.87 -15.96 -8.41
N ASN A 319 -9.76 -16.94 -8.23
CA ASN A 319 -9.45 -18.36 -8.37
C ASN A 319 -9.08 -18.78 -9.81
N LYS A 320 -9.38 -17.96 -10.82
CA LYS A 320 -9.03 -18.21 -12.23
C LYS A 320 -7.73 -17.54 -12.66
N ARG A 321 -7.11 -16.72 -11.81
CA ARG A 321 -5.89 -16.00 -12.18
C ARG A 321 -4.73 -16.97 -12.39
N PRO A 322 -3.92 -16.78 -13.44
CA PRO A 322 -2.67 -17.53 -13.58
C PRO A 322 -1.80 -17.34 -12.34
N GLN A 323 -1.35 -18.45 -11.77
CA GLN A 323 -0.48 -18.46 -10.61
C GLN A 323 0.96 -18.71 -11.05
N ASN A 324 1.92 -18.00 -10.45
CA ASN A 324 3.34 -18.14 -10.76
C ASN A 324 4.14 -18.56 -9.50
N GLU A 325 5.36 -19.04 -9.72
CA GLU A 325 6.27 -19.51 -8.65
C GLU A 325 6.74 -18.38 -7.72
N PHE A 326 6.70 -17.13 -8.19
CA PHE A 326 7.12 -15.99 -7.39
C PHE A 326 6.12 -15.74 -6.27
N ASP A 327 4.80 -15.76 -6.53
CA ASP A 327 3.75 -15.54 -5.53
C ASP A 327 3.37 -16.82 -4.77
N TYR A 328 3.42 -17.96 -5.46
CA TYR A 328 3.05 -19.28 -4.97
C TYR A 328 4.29 -20.19 -4.96
N PRO A 329 5.25 -19.97 -4.04
CA PRO A 329 6.44 -20.81 -3.95
C PRO A 329 6.11 -22.30 -3.76
N GLU A 330 4.97 -22.62 -3.15
CA GLU A 330 4.46 -23.97 -2.98
C GLU A 330 4.23 -24.74 -4.30
N HIS A 331 3.96 -24.05 -5.41
CA HIS A 331 3.79 -24.71 -6.72
C HIS A 331 5.09 -25.31 -7.23
N ARG A 332 6.22 -24.66 -6.92
CA ARG A 332 7.53 -25.22 -7.25
C ARG A 332 7.75 -26.51 -6.49
N ASP A 333 7.45 -26.53 -5.19
CA ASP A 333 7.60 -27.73 -4.36
C ASP A 333 6.72 -28.87 -4.86
N LEU A 334 5.49 -28.56 -5.30
CA LEU A 334 4.58 -29.51 -5.93
C LEU A 334 5.14 -30.04 -7.24
N LEU A 335 5.63 -29.17 -8.14
CA LEU A 335 6.24 -29.59 -9.41
C LEU A 335 7.47 -30.47 -9.19
N GLU A 336 8.34 -30.09 -8.24
CA GLU A 336 9.51 -30.90 -7.86
C GLU A 336 9.10 -32.26 -7.28
N ALA A 337 8.03 -32.32 -6.47
CA ALA A 337 7.50 -33.58 -5.95
C ALA A 337 6.92 -34.48 -7.06
N VAL A 338 6.12 -33.92 -7.98
CA VAL A 338 5.57 -34.64 -9.14
C VAL A 338 6.67 -35.16 -10.05
N ASN A 339 7.68 -34.35 -10.35
CA ASN A 339 8.82 -34.75 -11.18
C ASN A 339 9.59 -35.92 -10.55
N ARG A 340 9.85 -35.88 -9.24
CA ARG A 340 10.46 -37.00 -8.51
C ARG A 340 9.62 -38.26 -8.62
N GLN A 341 8.30 -38.16 -8.48
CA GLN A 341 7.39 -39.31 -8.58
C GLN A 341 7.35 -39.91 -9.99
N LEU A 342 7.44 -39.08 -11.02
CA LEU A 342 7.39 -39.50 -12.43
C LEU A 342 8.76 -39.85 -13.01
N GLY A 343 9.84 -39.78 -12.23
CA GLY A 343 11.21 -40.00 -12.71
C GLY A 343 11.67 -38.94 -13.73
N ILE A 344 11.02 -37.78 -13.76
CA ILE A 344 11.38 -36.66 -14.64
C ILE A 344 12.52 -35.92 -13.94
N PRO A 345 13.70 -35.78 -14.57
CA PRO A 345 14.81 -35.05 -13.97
C PRO A 345 14.42 -33.58 -13.80
N PRO A 346 14.83 -32.92 -12.70
CA PRO A 346 14.57 -31.50 -12.53
C PRO A 346 15.21 -30.73 -13.70
N PRO A 347 14.57 -29.64 -14.17
CA PRO A 347 15.15 -28.82 -15.22
C PRO A 347 16.56 -28.37 -14.79
N LYS A 348 17.54 -28.50 -15.69
CA LYS A 348 18.91 -28.06 -15.42
C LYS A 348 18.85 -26.58 -15.02
N ARG A 349 19.28 -26.28 -13.79
CA ARG A 349 19.51 -24.89 -13.37
C ARG A 349 20.47 -24.30 -14.39
N HIS A 350 19.97 -23.42 -15.25
CA HIS A 350 20.86 -22.58 -16.04
C HIS A 350 21.59 -21.76 -14.99
N GLY A 351 22.91 -21.95 -14.90
CA GLY A 351 23.75 -21.19 -13.98
C GLY A 351 23.43 -19.73 -14.18
N GLY A 352 22.79 -19.12 -13.18
CA GLY A 352 22.61 -17.69 -13.15
C GLY A 352 23.99 -17.08 -13.31
N ALA A 353 24.13 -16.20 -14.29
CA ALA A 353 25.21 -15.25 -14.30
C ALA A 353 25.34 -14.69 -12.87
N GLN A 354 26.55 -14.77 -12.33
CA GLN A 354 26.95 -13.97 -11.18
C GLN A 354 26.83 -12.50 -11.58
N ASN A 355 25.63 -11.93 -11.48
CA ASN A 355 25.48 -10.50 -11.29
C ASN A 355 25.38 -10.28 -9.79
N GLY A 356 26.56 -10.32 -9.14
CA GLY A 356 26.77 -9.54 -7.94
C GLY A 356 26.70 -8.07 -8.33
N GLY A 357 25.49 -7.52 -8.32
CA GLY A 357 25.30 -6.08 -8.27
C GLY A 357 25.50 -5.67 -6.82
N GLU A 358 26.71 -5.26 -6.48
CA GLU A 358 26.91 -4.30 -5.40
C GLU A 358 25.89 -3.17 -5.61
N ILE A 359 25.01 -2.96 -4.65
CA ILE A 359 24.26 -1.70 -4.57
C ILE A 359 25.28 -0.66 -4.13
N GLN A 360 26.03 -0.12 -5.09
CA GLN A 360 26.77 1.11 -4.88
C GLN A 360 25.77 2.25 -4.86
N SER A 361 25.77 2.98 -3.73
CA SER A 361 25.17 4.29 -3.60
C SER A 361 25.64 5.19 -4.75
N ILE A 362 24.74 5.55 -5.66
CA ILE A 362 25.03 6.65 -6.59
C ILE A 362 24.54 7.93 -5.91
N GLY A 363 25.48 8.55 -5.21
CA GLY A 363 25.43 9.97 -4.91
C GLY A 363 25.45 10.78 -6.21
N ALA A 364 24.86 11.97 -6.11
CA ALA A 364 24.82 12.98 -7.16
C ALA A 364 26.18 13.18 -7.85
N GLN A 365 26.18 13.10 -9.18
CA GLN A 365 26.96 13.97 -10.06
C GLN A 365 26.52 13.76 -11.52
N GLY A 366 26.19 14.86 -12.18
CA GLY A 366 25.59 14.86 -13.50
C GLY A 366 26.55 14.59 -14.64
N SER A 367 26.00 14.02 -15.72
CA SER A 367 26.41 14.30 -17.09
C SER A 367 25.43 13.63 -18.04
N VAL A 368 24.74 14.43 -18.84
CA VAL A 368 23.84 14.04 -19.93
C VAL A 368 24.65 13.37 -21.04
N PRO A 369 24.29 12.16 -21.51
CA PRO A 369 24.80 11.65 -22.78
C PRO A 369 23.88 12.14 -23.91
N GLN A 370 24.40 13.05 -24.73
CA GLN A 370 23.93 13.19 -26.10
C GLN A 370 24.26 11.90 -26.86
N ASP A 371 23.27 11.28 -27.49
CA ASP A 371 23.57 10.51 -28.70
C ASP A 371 22.61 10.86 -29.83
N LYS A 372 23.21 11.01 -31.00
CA LYS A 372 22.66 11.47 -32.26
C LYS A 372 22.11 10.28 -33.04
N SER A 373 21.25 10.64 -34.00
CA SER A 373 20.98 9.93 -35.26
C SER A 373 19.87 8.87 -35.27
N ARG A 374 18.65 9.34 -35.56
CA ARG A 374 17.84 8.75 -36.64
C ARG A 374 17.28 9.87 -37.51
N GLY A 375 17.71 9.87 -38.76
CA GLY A 375 17.42 10.90 -39.74
C GLY A 375 16.01 10.79 -40.32
N PHE A 376 15.43 11.96 -40.57
CA PHE A 376 14.39 12.18 -41.56
C PHE A 376 14.78 13.44 -42.34
N THR A 377 15.10 13.27 -43.62
CA THR A 377 15.35 14.36 -44.58
C THR A 377 14.02 14.80 -45.21
N PRO A 378 13.71 16.10 -45.23
CA PRO A 378 12.77 16.67 -46.19
C PRO A 378 13.54 17.13 -47.43
N GLY A 379 13.17 16.61 -48.59
CA GLY A 379 13.70 17.01 -49.89
C GLY A 379 13.08 18.30 -50.40
N ASP A 380 13.91 19.04 -51.13
CA ASP A 380 13.69 20.37 -51.69
C ASP A 380 12.51 20.48 -52.66
N ARG A 381 11.86 21.64 -52.66
CA ARG A 381 11.43 22.31 -53.89
C ARG A 381 11.61 23.82 -53.76
N GLU A 382 12.44 24.33 -54.65
CA GLU A 382 12.84 25.72 -54.81
C GLU A 382 11.70 26.66 -55.26
N SER A 383 11.85 27.89 -54.77
CA SER A 383 11.49 29.22 -55.28
C SER A 383 10.80 29.37 -56.64
N GLN A 384 9.74 30.19 -56.66
CA GLN A 384 9.57 31.47 -57.42
C GLN A 384 8.44 32.24 -56.68
N GLY A 385 8.37 33.54 -56.45
CA GLY A 385 9.07 34.73 -56.93
C GLY A 385 8.04 35.89 -56.89
N SER A 386 8.48 37.06 -56.41
CA SER A 386 7.92 38.42 -56.64
C SER A 386 6.58 38.83 -56.02
N GLY A 387 6.60 40.01 -55.36
CA GLY A 387 5.49 40.96 -55.40
C GLY A 387 5.09 41.60 -54.06
N ASP A 388 5.89 42.54 -53.56
CA ASP A 388 5.37 43.64 -52.71
C ASP A 388 4.72 44.68 -53.66
N PRO A 389 3.61 45.34 -53.28
CA PRO A 389 3.79 46.65 -52.66
C PRO A 389 2.76 47.01 -51.56
N THR A 390 3.27 47.65 -50.50
CA THR A 390 2.80 48.86 -49.78
C THR A 390 1.36 49.37 -49.95
N VAL A 391 0.85 49.95 -48.83
CA VAL A 391 -0.28 50.89 -48.58
C VAL A 391 -1.31 50.22 -47.65
N GLY A 392 -1.80 50.77 -46.54
CA GLY A 392 -1.71 52.08 -45.90
C GLY A 392 -2.72 52.10 -44.72
N ASP A 393 -2.59 53.13 -43.89
CA ASP A 393 -3.29 53.47 -42.63
C ASP A 393 -4.80 53.19 -42.45
N GLY A 394 -5.19 53.14 -41.16
CA GLY A 394 -6.55 53.41 -40.62
C GLY A 394 -7.05 52.29 -39.69
N LYS A 395 -7.08 52.38 -38.35
CA LYS A 395 -7.89 53.27 -37.48
C LYS A 395 -9.30 53.52 -38.02
N ASP A 396 -10.31 52.81 -37.52
CA ASP A 396 -11.15 53.22 -36.38
C ASP A 396 -12.41 52.32 -36.24
N VAL A 397 -12.93 52.32 -35.01
CA VAL A 397 -14.23 51.86 -34.47
C VAL A 397 -14.37 50.39 -34.08
#